data_AF-S8CNK4-F1
#
_entry.id   AF-S8CNK4-F1
#
_cell.length_a   1.000
_cell.length_b   1.000
_cell.length_c   1.000
_cell.angle_alpha   90.00
_cell.angle_beta   90.00
_cell.angle_gamma   90.00
#
_symmetry.space_group_name_H-M   'P 1'
#
loop_
_entity.id
_entity.type
_entity.pdbx_description
1 polymer ?
#
loop_
_entity_poly.entity_id
_entity_poly.type
_entity_poly.pdbx_seq_one_letter_code
_entity_poly.pdbx_strand_id
1 'polypeptide(L)'
;HIKLVASDFLSLSPNSRNSSSFSLNGMPVYRVESVGVVVSRHLKPGKFLRFTVDDGTGCVPCVLWLNHSTSPYFSKQKPSIVRVDARMSLEFASLTELGAVVRVRGRVSGYRGTVQITVSDVTSEVDPNAQILHWLDCIKLARNCY
;
A
#
# COMPACT_ATOMS: atom_id res chain seq x y z
N HIS A 1 -3.04 8.57 6.79
CA HIS A 1 -1.80 7.88 6.35
C HIS A 1 -0.81 8.95 5.90
N ILE A 2 0.50 8.72 6.04
CA ILE A 2 1.53 9.65 5.54
C ILE A 2 1.62 9.50 4.03
N LYS A 3 1.54 10.60 3.28
CA LYS A 3 1.68 10.60 1.82
C LYS A 3 3.16 10.59 1.48
N LEU A 4 3.60 9.61 0.68
CA LEU A 4 4.99 9.48 0.26
C LEU A 4 5.04 9.21 -1.24
N VAL A 5 5.99 9.85 -1.92
CA VAL A 5 6.42 9.39 -3.25
C VAL A 5 7.15 8.06 -3.13
N ALA A 6 7.24 7.32 -4.23
CA ALA A 6 7.85 5.99 -4.24
C ALA A 6 9.32 6.01 -3.79
N SER A 7 10.10 6.99 -4.21
CA SER A 7 11.50 7.12 -3.79
C SER A 7 11.64 7.21 -2.25
N ASP A 8 10.81 8.02 -1.61
CA ASP A 8 10.84 8.21 -0.16
C ASP A 8 10.38 6.93 0.55
N PHE A 9 9.31 6.30 0.05
CA PHE A 9 8.83 5.02 0.57
C PHE A 9 9.91 3.92 0.48
N LEU A 10 10.62 3.84 -0.63
CA LEU A 10 11.67 2.84 -0.85
C LEU A 10 12.93 3.11 -0.01
N SER A 11 13.13 4.35 0.44
CA SER A 11 14.23 4.73 1.34
C SER A 11 13.96 4.40 2.82
N LEU A 12 12.75 3.93 3.16
CA LEU A 12 12.38 3.59 4.53
C LEU A 12 13.32 2.56 5.15
N SER A 13 13.96 2.94 6.25
CA SER A 13 14.88 2.06 6.98
C SER A 13 14.12 1.27 8.06
N PRO A 14 14.29 -0.06 8.16
CA PRO A 14 13.77 -0.81 9.29
C PRO A 14 14.50 -0.39 10.58
N ASN A 15 13.79 -0.38 11.70
CA ASN A 15 14.40 -0.12 12.99
C ASN A 15 15.30 -1.28 13.40
N SER A 16 16.53 -0.99 13.84
CA SER A 16 17.51 -1.99 14.27
C SER A 16 17.04 -2.89 15.40
N ARG A 17 16.14 -2.40 16.27
CA ARG A 17 15.57 -3.15 17.40
C ARG A 17 14.28 -3.89 17.04
N ASN A 18 13.60 -3.48 15.97
CA ASN A 18 12.33 -4.06 15.54
C ASN A 18 12.17 -3.95 14.02
N SER A 19 12.43 -5.04 13.31
CA SER A 19 12.31 -5.10 11.84
C SER A 19 10.88 -4.91 11.31
N SER A 20 9.88 -4.84 12.20
CA SER A 20 8.48 -4.55 11.85
C SER A 20 8.09 -3.07 11.96
N SER A 21 9.01 -2.21 12.40
CA SER A 21 8.87 -0.75 12.36
C SER A 21 9.85 -0.13 11.37
N PHE A 22 9.39 0.93 10.71
CA PHE A 22 10.12 1.62 9.66
C PHE A 22 10.22 3.09 9.99
N SER A 23 11.27 3.75 9.51
CA SER A 23 11.45 5.18 9.66
C SER A 23 11.93 5.84 8.39
N LEU A 24 11.52 7.10 8.21
CA LEU A 24 12.07 8.02 7.22
C LEU A 24 12.80 9.12 8.00
N ASN A 25 14.10 9.34 7.75
CA ASN A 25 14.88 10.35 8.48
C ASN A 25 14.78 10.26 10.02
N GLY A 26 14.69 9.04 10.56
CA GLY A 26 14.51 8.80 12.00
C GLY A 26 13.07 8.95 12.52
N MET A 27 12.14 9.44 11.71
CA MET A 27 10.72 9.55 12.05
C MET A 27 9.97 8.23 11.81
N PRO A 28 9.27 7.67 12.80
CA PRO A 28 8.52 6.42 12.62
C PRO A 28 7.39 6.53 11.60
N VAL A 29 7.33 5.60 10.65
CA VAL A 29 6.30 5.52 9.61
C VAL A 29 5.57 4.19 9.71
N TYR A 30 4.26 4.26 9.97
CA TYR A 30 3.42 3.06 10.17
C TYR A 30 2.41 2.83 9.05
N ARG A 31 1.78 3.90 8.56
CA ARG A 31 0.72 3.83 7.55
C ARG A 31 0.98 4.87 6.47
N VAL A 32 0.95 4.44 5.22
CA VAL A 32 1.30 5.25 4.06
C VAL A 32 0.20 5.28 3.02
N GLU A 33 0.21 6.33 2.22
CA GLU A 33 -0.59 6.51 1.02
C GLU A 33 0.36 6.79 -0.16
N SER A 34 0.12 6.11 -1.28
CA SER A 34 0.83 6.32 -2.54
C SER A 34 -0.17 6.36 -3.70
N VAL A 35 0.17 7.08 -4.76
CA VAL A 35 -0.63 7.20 -5.98
C VAL A 35 0.26 6.97 -7.19
N GLY A 36 -0.18 6.15 -8.13
CA GLY A 36 0.55 5.94 -9.37
C GLY A 36 -0.11 4.88 -10.26
N VAL A 37 0.59 4.49 -11.31
CA VAL A 37 0.15 3.51 -12.31
C VAL A 37 0.47 2.10 -11.82
N VAL A 38 -0.48 1.18 -11.93
CA VAL A 38 -0.21 -0.25 -11.67
C VAL A 38 0.64 -0.82 -12.80
N VAL A 39 1.89 -1.18 -12.51
CA VAL A 39 2.85 -1.68 -13.51
C VAL A 39 3.17 -3.18 -13.39
N SER A 40 2.76 -3.82 -12.30
CA SER A 40 2.80 -5.29 -12.18
C SER A 40 1.56 -5.80 -11.47
N ARG A 41 1.16 -7.04 -11.79
CA ARG A 41 -0.01 -7.69 -11.18
C ARG A 41 0.18 -9.19 -11.13
N HIS A 42 0.21 -9.76 -9.93
CA HIS A 42 0.36 -11.19 -9.69
C HIS A 42 -0.67 -11.67 -8.66
N LEU A 43 -1.75 -12.24 -9.18
CA LEU A 43 -2.85 -12.79 -8.38
C LEU A 43 -2.58 -14.24 -7.99
N LYS A 44 -2.69 -14.54 -6.68
CA LYS A 44 -2.77 -15.89 -6.15
C LYS A 44 -4.17 -16.10 -5.57
N PRO A 45 -5.09 -16.78 -6.28
CA PRO A 45 -6.48 -16.92 -5.88
C PRO A 45 -6.64 -17.44 -4.45
N GLY A 46 -7.55 -16.83 -3.69
CA GLY A 46 -7.82 -17.15 -2.29
C GLY A 46 -6.66 -16.89 -1.31
N LYS A 47 -5.56 -16.26 -1.77
CA LYS A 47 -4.39 -15.96 -0.93
C LYS A 47 -4.08 -14.47 -0.92
N PHE A 48 -3.63 -13.92 -2.04
CA PHE A 48 -3.22 -12.52 -2.14
C PHE A 48 -3.15 -12.03 -3.58
N LEU A 49 -3.17 -10.72 -3.76
CA LEU A 49 -2.73 -10.02 -4.96
C LEU A 49 -1.45 -9.24 -4.62
N ARG A 50 -0.38 -9.47 -5.39
CA ARG A 50 0.83 -8.64 -5.35
C ARG A 50 0.85 -7.76 -6.59
N PHE A 51 1.22 -6.51 -6.42
CA PHE A 51 1.29 -5.54 -7.50
C PHE A 51 2.29 -4.44 -7.15
N THR A 52 2.63 -3.61 -8.12
CA THR A 52 3.49 -2.44 -7.91
C THR A 52 2.82 -1.21 -8.49
N VAL A 53 2.99 -0.09 -7.80
CA VAL A 53 2.51 1.23 -8.22
C VAL A 53 3.71 2.08 -8.57
N ASP A 54 3.79 2.56 -9.81
CA ASP A 54 4.84 3.46 -10.29
C ASP A 54 4.30 4.88 -10.33
N ASP A 55 4.90 5.78 -9.57
CA ASP A 55 4.55 7.19 -9.58
C ASP A 55 5.49 8.05 -10.44
N GLY A 56 6.57 7.47 -11.00
CA GLY A 56 7.63 8.17 -11.72
C GLY A 56 8.91 8.39 -10.90
N THR A 57 8.87 8.18 -9.58
CA THR A 57 10.05 8.23 -8.68
C THR A 57 10.55 6.84 -8.26
N GLY A 58 9.80 5.80 -8.60
CA GLY A 58 10.08 4.41 -8.27
C GLY A 58 8.82 3.55 -8.28
N CYS A 59 9.00 2.24 -8.05
CA CYS A 59 7.90 1.28 -8.00
C CYS A 59 7.64 0.80 -6.57
N VAL A 60 6.50 1.18 -5.98
CA VAL A 60 6.09 0.78 -4.64
C VAL A 60 5.50 -0.63 -4.65
N PRO A 61 6.10 -1.61 -3.96
CA PRO A 61 5.53 -2.95 -3.86
C PRO A 61 4.32 -2.96 -2.93
N CYS A 62 3.24 -3.60 -3.35
CA CYS A 62 1.98 -3.70 -2.64
C CYS A 62 1.55 -5.16 -2.51
N VAL A 63 0.95 -5.50 -1.37
CA VAL A 63 0.29 -6.80 -1.15
C VAL A 63 -1.11 -6.57 -0.57
N LEU A 64 -2.12 -7.10 -1.26
CA LEU A 64 -3.50 -7.16 -0.82
C LEU A 64 -3.84 -8.61 -0.46
N TRP A 65 -4.25 -8.85 0.79
CA TRP A 65 -4.63 -10.17 1.26
C TRP A 65 -6.05 -10.51 0.82
N LEU A 66 -6.26 -11.74 0.35
CA LEU A 66 -7.54 -12.24 -0.16
C LEU A 66 -8.01 -13.50 0.59
N ASN A 67 -7.37 -13.80 1.72
CA ASN A 67 -7.56 -15.02 2.50
C ASN A 67 -8.45 -14.81 3.73
N HIS A 68 -9.33 -13.81 3.70
CA HIS A 68 -10.19 -13.43 4.83
C HIS A 68 -11.00 -14.61 5.39
N SER A 69 -11.51 -15.48 4.51
CA SER A 69 -12.32 -16.65 4.90
C SER A 69 -11.51 -17.88 5.32
N THR A 70 -10.21 -17.95 5.02
CA THR A 70 -9.39 -19.15 5.25
C THR A 70 -8.29 -18.93 6.28
N SER A 71 -7.92 -17.69 6.57
CA SER A 71 -6.84 -17.37 7.49
C SER A 71 -7.30 -17.49 8.95
N PRO A 72 -6.59 -18.24 9.80
CA PRO A 72 -6.87 -18.32 11.24
C PRO A 72 -6.82 -16.95 11.94
N TYR A 73 -6.12 -15.97 11.36
CA TYR A 73 -6.03 -14.60 11.88
C TYR A 73 -7.39 -13.95 12.06
N PHE A 74 -8.33 -14.19 11.13
CA PHE A 74 -9.67 -13.61 11.16
C PHE A 74 -10.68 -14.44 11.96
N SER A 75 -10.29 -15.62 12.47
CA SER A 75 -11.20 -16.50 13.23
C SER A 75 -11.76 -15.86 14.51
N LYS A 76 -11.05 -14.86 15.05
CA LYS A 76 -11.45 -14.10 16.24
C LYS A 76 -12.47 -12.99 15.96
N GLN A 77 -12.70 -12.66 14.68
CA GLN A 77 -13.61 -11.58 14.29
C GLN A 77 -15.03 -12.11 14.05
N LYS A 78 -16.02 -11.21 14.15
CA LYS A 78 -17.41 -11.56 13.85
C LYS A 78 -17.51 -11.99 12.37
N PRO A 79 -18.18 -13.11 12.05
CA PRO A 79 -18.31 -13.61 10.68
C PRO A 79 -18.86 -12.59 9.69
N SER A 80 -19.77 -11.71 10.12
CA SER A 80 -20.32 -10.64 9.28
C SER A 80 -19.26 -9.62 8.84
N ILE A 81 -18.34 -9.24 9.72
CA ILE A 81 -17.26 -8.28 9.42
C ILE A 81 -16.28 -8.93 8.44
N VAL A 82 -15.87 -10.18 8.69
CA VAL A 82 -14.96 -10.91 7.80
C VAL A 82 -15.52 -11.03 6.38
N ARG A 83 -16.84 -11.22 6.23
CA ARG A 83 -17.50 -11.25 4.92
C ARG A 83 -17.47 -9.90 4.20
N VAL A 84 -17.62 -8.79 4.93
CA VAL A 84 -17.51 -7.45 4.37
C VAL A 84 -16.07 -7.20 3.90
N ASP A 85 -15.08 -7.48 4.73
CA ASP A 85 -13.66 -7.31 4.38
C ASP A 85 -13.25 -8.20 3.18
N ALA A 86 -13.74 -9.44 3.15
CA ALA A 86 -13.54 -10.34 2.02
C ALA A 86 -14.11 -9.75 0.72
N ARG A 87 -15.31 -9.17 0.75
CA ARG A 87 -15.92 -8.54 -0.42
C ARG A 87 -15.15 -7.29 -0.85
N MET A 88 -14.79 -6.42 0.09
CA MET A 88 -14.02 -5.20 -0.19
C MET A 88 -12.65 -5.53 -0.79
N SER A 89 -11.95 -6.55 -0.28
CA SER A 89 -10.66 -6.96 -0.84
C SER A 89 -10.76 -7.49 -2.28
N LEU A 90 -11.87 -8.15 -2.64
CA LEU A 90 -12.12 -8.56 -4.02
C LEU A 90 -12.41 -7.35 -4.92
N GLU A 91 -13.14 -6.36 -4.43
CA GLU A 91 -13.38 -5.10 -5.13
C GLU A 91 -12.07 -4.34 -5.37
N PHE A 92 -11.23 -4.17 -4.35
CA PHE A 92 -9.90 -3.58 -4.49
C PHE A 92 -9.02 -4.34 -5.49
N ALA A 93 -9.09 -5.68 -5.51
CA ALA A 93 -8.37 -6.48 -6.49
C ALA A 93 -8.86 -6.27 -7.93
N SER A 94 -10.14 -5.93 -8.12
CA SER A 94 -10.72 -5.58 -9.41
C SER A 94 -10.33 -4.18 -9.87
N LEU A 95 -10.16 -3.22 -8.95
CA LEU A 95 -9.67 -1.87 -9.29
C LEU A 95 -8.18 -1.85 -9.64
N THR A 96 -7.42 -2.86 -9.20
CA THR A 96 -5.97 -2.95 -9.38
C THR A 96 -5.63 -3.66 -10.70
N GLU A 97 -6.00 -3.07 -11.84
CA GLU A 97 -5.65 -3.59 -13.17
C GLU A 97 -4.37 -2.93 -13.71
N LEU A 98 -3.64 -3.63 -14.57
CA LEU A 98 -2.44 -3.08 -15.20
C LEU A 98 -2.79 -1.81 -15.99
N GLY A 99 -1.99 -0.76 -15.82
CA GLY A 99 -2.20 0.55 -16.44
C GLY A 99 -3.21 1.46 -15.72
N ALA A 100 -3.96 0.95 -14.74
CA ALA A 100 -4.86 1.79 -13.95
C ALA A 100 -4.06 2.73 -13.03
N VAL A 101 -4.53 3.98 -12.89
CA VAL A 101 -4.03 4.89 -11.86
C VAL A 101 -4.81 4.65 -10.57
N VAL A 102 -4.10 4.29 -9.51
CA VAL A 102 -4.71 3.94 -8.23
C VAL A 102 -4.07 4.70 -7.08
N ARG A 103 -4.90 5.06 -6.09
CA ARG A 103 -4.46 5.45 -4.76
C ARG A 103 -4.48 4.23 -3.87
N VAL A 104 -3.34 3.92 -3.27
CA VAL A 104 -3.17 2.79 -2.37
C VAL A 104 -2.84 3.28 -0.97
N ARG A 105 -3.57 2.75 0.01
CA ARG A 105 -3.35 3.03 1.42
C ARG A 105 -3.11 1.73 2.16
N GLY A 106 -2.17 1.75 3.10
CA GLY A 106 -1.89 0.56 3.89
C GLY A 106 -0.88 0.76 5.00
N ARG A 107 -0.52 -0.34 5.63
CA ARG A 107 0.55 -0.41 6.63
C ARG A 107 1.89 -0.68 5.95
N VAL A 108 2.95 -0.03 6.41
CA VAL A 108 4.32 -0.39 6.00
C VAL A 108 4.69 -1.74 6.59
N SER A 109 5.25 -2.62 5.75
CA SER A 109 5.68 -3.96 6.12
C SER A 109 6.93 -4.34 5.32
N GLY A 110 7.67 -5.34 5.80
CA GLY A 110 8.81 -5.90 5.07
C GLY A 110 8.53 -7.33 4.62
N TYR A 111 9.00 -7.69 3.43
CA TYR A 111 9.00 -9.07 2.95
C TYR A 111 10.32 -9.38 2.23
N ARG A 112 11.04 -10.40 2.71
CA ARG A 112 12.35 -10.82 2.16
C ARG A 112 13.35 -9.66 1.99
N GLY A 113 13.38 -8.73 2.95
CA GLY A 113 14.29 -7.59 2.94
C GLY A 113 13.81 -6.38 2.12
N THR A 114 12.66 -6.47 1.46
CA THR A 114 12.07 -5.34 0.70
C THR A 114 10.90 -4.74 1.46
N VAL A 115 10.82 -3.41 1.50
CA VAL A 115 9.68 -2.68 2.05
C VAL A 115 8.48 -2.77 1.09
N GLN A 116 7.28 -2.93 1.62
CA GLN A 116 6.05 -3.05 0.85
C GLN A 116 4.85 -2.51 1.64
N ILE A 117 3.81 -2.09 0.93
CA ILE A 117 2.52 -1.71 1.53
C ILE A 117 1.66 -2.96 1.70
N THR A 118 1.34 -3.32 2.94
CA THR A 118 0.20 -4.21 3.21
C THR A 118 -1.08 -3.39 3.08
N VAL A 119 -1.77 -3.60 1.97
CA VAL A 119 -2.89 -2.78 1.50
C VAL A 119 -4.10 -2.95 2.40
N SER A 120 -4.71 -1.82 2.76
CA SER A 120 -5.99 -1.76 3.47
C SER A 120 -7.12 -1.16 2.62
N ASP A 121 -6.77 -0.37 1.61
CA ASP A 121 -7.73 0.40 0.80
C ASP A 121 -7.10 0.74 -0.56
N VAL A 122 -7.90 0.65 -1.62
CA VAL A 122 -7.52 0.99 -3.00
C VAL A 122 -8.65 1.77 -3.65
N THR A 123 -8.32 2.91 -4.25
CA THR A 123 -9.26 3.75 -4.99
C THR A 123 -8.73 3.97 -6.40
N SER A 124 -9.59 3.82 -7.41
CA SER A 124 -9.24 4.24 -8.78
C SER A 124 -9.27 5.75 -8.88
N GLU A 125 -8.23 6.34 -9.47
CA GLU A 125 -8.14 7.78 -9.68
C GLU A 125 -8.54 8.11 -11.12
N VAL A 126 -9.54 8.98 -11.27
CA VAL A 126 -10.06 9.42 -12.59
C VAL A 126 -9.55 10.82 -12.96
N ASP A 127 -9.18 11.63 -11.97
CA ASP A 127 -8.61 12.95 -12.20
C ASP A 127 -7.19 12.80 -12.78
N PRO A 128 -6.91 13.32 -14.00
CA PRO A 128 -5.57 13.27 -14.58
C PRO A 128 -4.51 13.97 -13.71
N ASN A 129 -4.92 14.88 -12.82
CA ASN A 129 -4.02 15.60 -11.93
C ASN A 129 -3.76 14.88 -10.60
N ALA A 130 -4.40 13.73 -10.33
CA ALA A 130 -4.30 13.06 -9.04
C ALA A 130 -2.85 12.74 -8.62
N GLN A 131 -2.01 12.31 -9.58
CA GLN A 131 -0.59 12.01 -9.34
C GLN A 131 0.20 13.27 -8.99
N ILE A 132 0.08 14.35 -9.78
CA ILE A 132 0.83 15.58 -9.54
C ILE A 132 0.38 16.30 -8.26
N LEU A 133 -0.91 16.28 -7.95
CA LEU A 133 -1.43 16.82 -6.69
C LEU A 133 -0.92 16.02 -5.49
N HIS A 134 -0.85 14.69 -5.61
CA HIS A 134 -0.26 13.85 -4.57
C HIS A 134 1.23 14.13 -4.37
N TRP A 135 2.00 14.28 -5.46
CA TRP A 135 3.41 14.68 -5.39
C TRP A 135 3.62 16.00 -4.66
N LEU A 136 2.80 17.02 -4.98
CA LEU A 136 2.87 18.32 -4.31
C LEU A 136 2.63 18.20 -2.79
N ASP A 137 1.68 17.35 -2.38
CA ASP A 137 1.45 17.09 -0.96
C ASP A 137 2.64 16.37 -0.30
N CYS A 138 3.20 15.35 -0.96
CA CYS A 138 4.38 14.64 -0.47
C CYS A 138 5.57 15.58 -0.28
N ILE A 139 5.85 16.47 -1.25
CA ILE A 139 6.96 17.42 -1.17
C ILE A 139 6.72 18.45 -0.06
N LYS A 140 5.49 18.95 0.11
CA LYS A 140 5.16 19.88 1.19
C LYS A 140 5.37 19.24 2.56
N LEU A 141 4.90 18.01 2.73
CA LEU A 141 5.10 17.25 3.95
C LEU A 141 6.60 16.97 4.18
N ALA A 142 7.38 16.71 3.12
CA ALA A 142 8.83 16.50 3.20
C ALA A 142 9.63 17.71 3.62
N ARG A 143 9.11 18.91 3.37
CA ARG A 143 9.78 20.14 3.79
C ARG A 143 9.41 20.57 5.20
N ASN A 144 8.20 20.20 5.65
CA ASN A 144 7.58 20.79 6.82
C ASN A 144 7.42 19.81 8.00
N CYS A 145 7.54 18.50 7.78
CA CYS A 145 7.19 17.48 8.77
C CYS A 145 8.23 16.37 8.97
N TYR A 146 9.11 16.11 8.00
CA TYR A 146 10.14 15.06 8.06
C TYR A 146 11.46 15.49 7.42
#